data_AF-A0A535B221-F1
#
_entry.id   AF-A0A535B221-F1
#
_cell.length_a   1.000
_cell.length_b   1.000
_cell.length_c   1.000
_cell.angle_alpha   90.00
_cell.angle_beta   90.00
_cell.angle_gamma   90.00
#
_symmetry.space_group_name_H-M   'P 1'
#
loop_
_entity.id
_entity.type
_entity.pdbx_description
1 polymer ?
#
loop_
_entity_poly.entity_id
_entity_poly.type
_entity_poly.pdbx_seq_one_letter_code
_entity_poly.pdbx_strand_id
1 'polypeptide(L)'
;MEWAVLGLFILFLIVTYIVVQGTRAALAWRKAAAEGDVKVIRDIVEDSLGAWRSMKRPKEVPEEVWRGIQSMQIVEVDAELVRVSCQAEGDYRLLNGRWMETANPLREAMAVAAKGLDVLLYELPHYKPGRVQIDAYMTMREADHATERVCILSTTATRDDARQVDWEEWTPAQIVEALGGRYRMDDLGQPLPIEVEAPKPSEDEDAGTPAPPFKR
;
A
#
# COMPACT_ATOMS: atom_id res chain seq x y z
N MET A 1 -18.33 7.70 -50.85
CA MET A 1 -17.18 6.86 -50.44
C MET A 1 -16.04 7.71 -49.89
N GLU A 2 -15.65 8.82 -50.54
CA GLU A 2 -14.53 9.67 -50.13
C GLU A 2 -14.65 10.22 -48.69
N TRP A 3 -15.84 10.68 -48.28
CA TRP A 3 -16.10 11.14 -46.90
C TRP A 3 -15.92 10.06 -45.83
N ALA A 4 -16.20 8.80 -46.17
CA ALA A 4 -16.00 7.69 -45.24
C ALA A 4 -14.51 7.38 -45.07
N VAL A 5 -13.73 7.44 -46.14
CA VAL A 5 -12.27 7.27 -46.10
C VAL A 5 -11.62 8.42 -45.34
N LEU A 6 -12.06 9.66 -45.57
CA LEU A 6 -11.57 10.83 -44.82
C LEU A 6 -11.89 10.71 -43.32
N GLY A 7 -13.12 10.31 -42.98
CA GLY A 7 -13.51 10.07 -41.59
C GLY A 7 -12.65 9.00 -40.90
N LEU A 8 -12.39 7.88 -41.58
CA LEU A 8 -11.52 6.82 -41.07
C LEU A 8 -10.08 7.32 -40.86
N PHE A 9 -9.55 8.11 -41.81
CA PHE A 9 -8.21 8.68 -41.72
C PHE A 9 -8.06 9.64 -40.53
N ILE A 10 -9.04 10.53 -40.32
CA ILE A 10 -9.03 11.46 -39.17
C ILE A 10 -9.12 10.69 -37.85
N LEU A 11 -9.99 9.68 -37.76
CA LEU A 11 -10.07 8.83 -36.56
C LEU A 11 -8.74 8.14 -36.28
N PHE A 12 -8.08 7.60 -37.32
CA PHE A 12 -6.77 6.97 -37.20
C PHE A 12 -5.70 7.94 -36.69
N LEU A 13 -5.69 9.19 -37.17
CA LEU A 13 -4.78 10.22 -36.67
C LEU A 13 -5.02 10.56 -35.20
N ILE A 14 -6.28 10.69 -34.79
CA ILE A 14 -6.64 10.96 -33.38
C ILE A 14 -6.19 9.82 -32.47
N VAL A 15 -6.50 8.57 -32.84
CA VAL A 15 -6.08 7.39 -32.06
C VAL A 15 -4.56 7.30 -31.98
N THR A 16 -3.85 7.49 -33.10
CA THR A 16 -2.38 7.48 -33.15
C THR A 16 -1.80 8.57 -32.24
N TYR A 17 -2.34 9.79 -32.31
CA TYR A 17 -1.90 10.89 -31.46
C TYR A 17 -2.06 10.59 -29.96
N ILE A 18 -3.22 10.05 -29.56
CA ILE A 18 -3.48 9.66 -28.16
C ILE A 18 -2.48 8.60 -27.70
N VAL A 19 -2.23 7.56 -28.50
CA VAL A 19 -1.27 6.50 -28.16
C VAL A 19 0.16 7.04 -28.02
N VAL A 20 0.58 7.93 -28.93
CA VAL A 20 1.92 8.56 -28.86
C VAL A 20 2.05 9.42 -27.61
N GLN A 21 1.04 10.21 -27.26
CA GLN A 21 1.05 11.03 -26.05
C GLN A 21 1.11 10.16 -24.79
N GLY A 22 0.29 9.11 -24.70
CA GLY A 22 0.31 8.18 -23.58
C GLY A 22 1.68 7.48 -23.43
N THR A 23 2.29 7.08 -24.55
CA THR A 23 3.62 6.46 -24.54
C THR A 23 4.70 7.43 -24.07
N ARG A 24 4.64 8.70 -24.49
CA ARG A 24 5.59 9.74 -24.05
C ARG A 24 5.44 10.06 -22.56
N ALA A 25 4.21 10.16 -22.06
CA ALA A 25 3.95 10.34 -20.64
C ALA A 25 4.51 9.15 -19.83
N ALA A 26 4.21 7.93 -20.24
CA ALA A 26 4.72 6.71 -19.61
C ALA A 26 6.26 6.65 -19.55
N LEU A 27 6.94 7.09 -20.61
CA LEU A 27 8.40 7.18 -20.65
C LEU A 27 8.95 8.28 -19.75
N ALA A 28 8.29 9.44 -19.70
CA ALA A 28 8.69 10.54 -18.83
C ALA A 28 8.60 10.14 -17.35
N TRP A 29 7.52 9.47 -16.96
CA TRP A 29 7.33 8.95 -15.60
C TRP A 29 8.42 7.94 -15.21
N ARG A 30 8.70 6.97 -16.09
CA ARG A 30 9.79 6.00 -15.87
C ARG A 30 11.15 6.68 -15.74
N LYS A 31 11.40 7.69 -16.56
CA LYS A 31 12.67 8.43 -16.53
C LYS A 31 12.83 9.20 -15.22
N ALA A 32 11.82 9.97 -14.82
CA ALA A 32 11.87 10.73 -13.57
C ALA A 32 11.97 9.82 -12.34
N ALA A 33 11.21 8.72 -12.30
CA ALA A 33 11.32 7.73 -11.24
C ALA A 33 12.71 7.06 -11.20
N ALA A 34 13.32 6.76 -12.36
CA ALA A 34 14.68 6.23 -12.43
C ALA A 34 15.76 7.25 -12.05
N GLU A 35 15.48 8.55 -12.17
CA GLU A 35 16.34 9.64 -11.69
C GLU A 35 16.17 9.89 -10.17
N GLY A 36 15.25 9.16 -9.51
CA GLY A 36 15.01 9.27 -8.08
C GLY A 36 14.12 10.47 -7.69
N ASP A 37 13.31 10.99 -8.61
CA ASP A 37 12.35 12.05 -8.31
C ASP A 37 11.27 11.54 -7.34
N VAL A 38 11.46 11.83 -6.05
CA VAL A 38 10.61 11.38 -4.94
C VAL A 38 9.17 11.85 -5.11
N LYS A 39 8.94 13.03 -5.70
CA LYS A 39 7.59 13.54 -5.94
C LYS A 39 6.88 12.68 -6.99
N VAL A 40 7.54 12.39 -8.10
CA VAL A 40 6.97 11.51 -9.14
C VAL A 40 6.74 10.10 -8.60
N ILE A 41 7.65 9.58 -7.78
CA ILE A 41 7.49 8.27 -7.13
C ILE A 41 6.28 8.29 -6.20
N ARG A 42 6.12 9.34 -5.39
CA ARG A 42 4.95 9.53 -4.52
C ARG A 42 3.67 9.54 -5.34
N ASP A 43 3.60 10.34 -6.42
CA ASP A 43 2.43 10.43 -7.29
C ASP A 43 2.07 9.05 -7.89
N ILE A 44 3.06 8.27 -8.35
CA ILE A 44 2.88 6.89 -8.82
C ILE A 44 2.22 6.00 -7.76
N VAL A 45 2.72 6.05 -6.53
CA VAL A 45 2.22 5.23 -5.43
C VAL A 45 0.81 5.70 -5.04
N GLU A 46 0.58 7.01 -4.93
CA GLU A 46 -0.73 7.58 -4.60
C GLU A 46 -1.80 7.21 -5.63
N ASP A 47 -1.48 7.34 -6.92
CA ASP A 47 -2.38 6.95 -8.02
C ASP A 47 -2.70 5.45 -7.97
N SER A 48 -1.70 4.60 -7.68
CA SER A 48 -1.88 3.14 -7.58
C SER A 48 -2.76 2.76 -6.39
N LEU A 49 -2.52 3.36 -5.21
CA LEU A 49 -3.37 3.15 -4.04
C LEU A 49 -4.79 3.68 -4.29
N GLY A 50 -4.93 4.82 -4.97
CA GLY A 50 -6.22 5.38 -5.39
C GLY A 50 -6.97 4.47 -6.36
N ALA A 51 -6.26 3.84 -7.30
CA ALA A 51 -6.84 2.85 -8.20
C ALA A 51 -7.33 1.62 -7.44
N TRP A 52 -6.51 1.05 -6.53
CA TRP A 52 -6.90 -0.13 -5.75
C TRP A 52 -8.11 0.14 -4.83
N ARG A 53 -8.18 1.34 -4.22
CA ARG A 53 -9.34 1.78 -3.43
C ARG A 53 -10.66 1.74 -4.19
N SER A 54 -10.64 2.11 -5.47
CA SER A 54 -11.85 2.14 -6.31
C SER A 54 -12.10 0.86 -7.10
N MET A 55 -11.09 0.00 -7.20
CA MET A 55 -11.15 -1.25 -7.94
C MET A 55 -12.02 -2.29 -7.21
N LYS A 56 -12.80 -3.03 -8.00
CA LYS A 56 -13.55 -4.18 -7.49
C LYS A 56 -12.58 -5.25 -7.02
N ARG A 57 -12.85 -5.83 -5.84
CA ARG A 57 -12.10 -6.96 -5.28
C ARG A 57 -11.86 -8.07 -6.32
N PRO A 58 -10.61 -8.50 -6.54
CA PRO A 58 -10.29 -9.72 -7.28
C PRO A 58 -10.93 -10.96 -6.65
N LYS A 59 -11.38 -11.94 -7.44
CA LYS A 59 -12.16 -13.07 -6.89
C LYS A 59 -11.33 -13.94 -5.94
N GLU A 60 -10.03 -13.99 -6.20
CA GLU A 60 -9.02 -14.83 -5.58
C GLU A 60 -8.56 -14.27 -4.21
N VAL A 61 -8.76 -12.97 -3.98
CA VAL A 61 -8.33 -12.29 -2.74
C VAL A 61 -9.49 -12.24 -1.75
N PRO A 62 -9.34 -12.72 -0.50
CA PRO A 62 -10.39 -12.61 0.52
C PRO A 62 -10.87 -11.17 0.74
N GLU A 63 -12.13 -11.00 1.16
CA GLU A 63 -12.74 -9.68 1.34
C GLU A 63 -12.00 -8.80 2.33
N GLU A 64 -11.72 -9.33 3.52
CA GLU A 64 -11.02 -8.60 4.57
C GLU A 64 -9.60 -8.20 4.16
N VAL A 65 -8.89 -9.09 3.45
CA VAL A 65 -7.56 -8.80 2.91
C VAL A 65 -7.62 -7.64 1.92
N TRP A 66 -8.59 -7.68 0.99
CA TRP A 66 -8.76 -6.59 0.03
C TRP A 66 -9.15 -5.27 0.70
N ARG A 67 -10.02 -5.30 1.72
CA ARG A 67 -10.33 -4.13 2.53
C ARG A 67 -9.08 -3.54 3.18
N GLY A 68 -8.19 -4.39 3.68
CA GLY A 68 -6.87 -4.00 4.18
C GLY A 68 -6.01 -3.32 3.11
N ILE A 69 -5.93 -3.86 1.89
CA ILE A 69 -5.24 -3.22 0.75
C ILE A 69 -5.86 -1.84 0.44
N GLN A 70 -7.18 -1.75 0.40
CA GLN A 70 -7.88 -0.48 0.13
C GLN A 70 -7.68 0.56 1.24
N SER A 71 -7.40 0.13 2.47
CA SER A 71 -7.10 1.03 3.58
C SER A 71 -5.68 1.61 3.53
N MET A 72 -4.84 1.20 2.57
CA MET A 72 -3.43 1.61 2.54
C MET A 72 -3.24 3.12 2.36
N GLN A 73 -2.32 3.66 3.14
CA GLN A 73 -1.92 5.07 3.13
C GLN A 73 -0.40 5.18 3.14
N ILE A 74 0.15 6.10 2.36
CA ILE A 74 1.58 6.37 2.37
C ILE A 74 1.99 6.94 3.72
N VAL A 75 3.07 6.40 4.28
CA VAL A 75 3.75 6.92 5.46
C VAL A 75 5.02 7.63 5.03
N GLU A 76 5.83 6.99 4.18
CA GLU A 76 7.10 7.54 3.68
C GLU A 76 7.37 7.02 2.27
N VAL A 77 7.93 7.86 1.42
CA VAL A 77 8.43 7.49 0.10
C VAL A 77 9.77 8.16 -0.09
N ASP A 78 10.78 7.38 -0.48
CA ASP A 78 12.05 7.87 -1.00
C ASP A 78 12.40 7.15 -2.31
N ALA A 79 13.60 7.38 -2.85
CA ALA A 79 14.04 6.81 -4.12
C ALA A 79 14.16 5.26 -4.11
N GLU A 80 14.18 4.64 -2.93
CA GLU A 80 14.37 3.19 -2.75
C GLU A 80 13.27 2.54 -1.92
N LEU A 81 12.64 3.28 -1.01
CA LEU A 81 11.67 2.84 -0.02
C LEU A 81 10.27 3.36 -0.34
N VAL A 82 9.31 2.46 -0.32
CA VAL A 82 7.89 2.79 -0.20
C VAL A 82 7.38 2.20 1.10
N ARG A 83 6.99 3.06 2.04
CA ARG A 83 6.41 2.67 3.32
C ARG A 83 4.95 3.06 3.35
N VAL A 84 4.09 2.07 3.58
CA VAL A 84 2.65 2.27 3.71
C VAL A 84 2.16 1.76 5.06
N SER A 85 1.09 2.37 5.55
CA SER A 85 0.29 1.85 6.65
C SER A 85 -0.98 1.24 6.10
N CYS A 86 -1.53 0.23 6.79
CA CYS A 86 -2.84 -0.32 6.52
C CYS A 86 -3.62 -0.58 7.81
N GLN A 87 -4.91 -0.89 7.68
CA GLN A 87 -5.77 -1.35 8.77
C GLN A 87 -5.95 -2.86 8.68
N ALA A 88 -5.86 -3.51 9.83
CA ALA A 88 -6.24 -4.90 10.03
C ALA A 88 -7.15 -4.94 11.25
N GLU A 89 -8.40 -5.35 11.05
CA GLU A 89 -9.39 -5.46 12.11
C GLU A 89 -9.73 -6.94 12.32
N GLY A 90 -10.23 -7.32 13.49
CA GLY A 90 -10.73 -8.69 13.67
C GLY A 90 -12.03 -8.90 12.90
N ASP A 91 -12.22 -10.08 12.30
CA ASP A 91 -13.53 -10.46 11.73
C ASP A 91 -14.38 -11.10 12.83
N TYR A 92 -15.62 -10.64 12.94
CA TYR A 92 -16.60 -11.16 13.89
C TYR A 92 -17.87 -11.54 13.13
N ARG A 93 -18.32 -12.78 13.33
CA ARG A 93 -19.56 -13.28 12.72
C ARG A 93 -20.54 -13.74 13.77
N LEU A 94 -21.82 -13.47 13.52
CA LEU A 94 -22.90 -14.01 14.33
C LEU A 94 -23.13 -15.48 13.96
N LEU A 95 -22.65 -16.38 14.80
CA LEU A 95 -22.76 -17.83 14.62
C LEU A 95 -23.52 -18.41 15.81
N ASN A 96 -24.63 -19.11 15.54
CA ASN A 96 -25.51 -19.68 16.56
C ASN A 96 -25.97 -18.65 17.62
N GLY A 97 -26.25 -17.42 17.19
CA GLY A 97 -26.71 -16.34 18.08
C GLY A 97 -25.64 -15.74 18.99
N ARG A 98 -24.35 -16.06 18.77
CA ARG A 98 -23.22 -15.44 19.47
C ARG A 98 -22.26 -14.83 18.48
N TRP A 99 -21.71 -13.66 18.82
CA TRP A 99 -20.58 -13.10 18.08
C TRP A 99 -19.36 -13.96 18.37
N MET A 100 -18.79 -14.54 17.32
CA MET A 100 -17.53 -15.28 17.39
C MET A 100 -16.51 -14.60 16.49
N GLU A 101 -15.30 -14.45 17.01
CA GLU A 101 -14.15 -14.01 16.24
C GLU A 101 -13.78 -15.11 15.24
N THR A 102 -13.85 -14.79 13.97
CA THR A 102 -13.55 -15.72 12.87
C THR A 102 -12.13 -15.53 12.35
N ALA A 103 -11.52 -14.36 12.56
CA ALA A 103 -10.13 -14.10 12.25
C ALA A 103 -9.49 -13.15 13.27
N ASN A 104 -8.34 -13.57 13.80
CA ASN A 104 -7.49 -12.77 14.66
C ASN A 104 -6.90 -11.58 13.88
N PRO A 105 -6.89 -10.34 14.42
CA PRO A 105 -6.36 -9.16 13.75
C PRO A 105 -4.92 -9.33 13.24
N LEU A 106 -4.06 -10.06 13.95
CA LEU A 106 -2.69 -10.34 13.51
C LEU A 106 -2.67 -11.23 12.26
N ARG A 107 -3.56 -12.20 12.17
CA ARG A 107 -3.66 -13.08 11.01
C ARG A 107 -4.17 -12.32 9.79
N GLU A 108 -5.12 -11.41 9.99
CA GLU A 108 -5.54 -10.46 8.95
C GLU A 108 -4.38 -9.56 8.53
N ALA A 109 -3.66 -8.97 9.50
CA ALA A 109 -2.49 -8.14 9.25
C ALA A 109 -1.43 -8.86 8.41
N MET A 110 -1.14 -10.14 8.72
CA MET A 110 -0.20 -10.95 7.94
C MET A 110 -0.67 -11.18 6.51
N ALA A 111 -1.96 -11.46 6.31
CA ALA A 111 -2.55 -11.64 4.99
C ALA A 111 -2.54 -10.35 4.16
N VAL A 112 -2.85 -9.22 4.78
CA VAL A 112 -2.78 -7.89 4.15
C VAL A 112 -1.34 -7.52 3.84
N ALA A 113 -0.40 -7.76 4.74
CA ALA A 113 1.03 -7.48 4.53
C ALA A 113 1.60 -8.34 3.39
N ALA A 114 1.32 -9.65 3.38
CA ALA A 114 1.77 -10.54 2.32
C ALA A 114 1.22 -10.09 0.95
N LYS A 115 -0.10 -9.89 0.82
CA LYS A 115 -0.68 -9.45 -0.46
C LYS A 115 -0.25 -8.03 -0.83
N GLY A 116 -0.08 -7.16 0.15
CA GLY A 116 0.39 -5.80 -0.01
C GLY A 116 1.80 -5.72 -0.58
N LEU A 117 2.70 -6.55 -0.06
CA LEU A 117 4.08 -6.63 -0.53
C LEU A 117 4.13 -7.15 -1.95
N ASP A 118 3.34 -8.18 -2.28
CA ASP A 118 3.20 -8.68 -3.65
C ASP A 118 2.79 -7.56 -4.63
N VAL A 119 1.69 -6.85 -4.36
CA VAL A 119 1.21 -5.81 -5.28
C VAL A 119 2.12 -4.58 -5.32
N LEU A 120 2.68 -4.14 -4.19
CA LEU A 120 3.59 -2.99 -4.17
C LEU A 120 4.94 -3.30 -4.84
N LEU A 121 5.44 -4.53 -4.69
CA LEU A 121 6.68 -4.94 -5.35
C LEU A 121 6.48 -5.27 -6.82
N TYR A 122 5.33 -5.77 -7.28
CA TYR A 122 5.20 -6.25 -8.66
C TYR A 122 4.23 -5.45 -9.54
N GLU A 123 3.24 -4.77 -8.96
CA GLU A 123 2.16 -4.13 -9.72
C GLU A 123 2.25 -2.60 -9.79
N LEU A 124 3.22 -1.96 -9.13
CA LEU A 124 3.41 -0.51 -9.27
C LEU A 124 3.79 -0.14 -10.71
N PRO A 125 3.05 0.78 -11.36
CA PRO A 125 3.33 1.21 -12.72
C PRO A 125 4.52 2.17 -12.74
N HIS A 126 5.36 2.08 -13.78
CA HIS A 126 6.49 3.00 -14.04
C HIS A 126 7.62 3.05 -13.01
N TYR A 127 7.43 2.49 -11.81
CA TYR A 127 8.42 2.47 -10.74
C TYR A 127 8.54 1.08 -10.12
N LYS A 128 9.74 0.76 -9.65
CA LYS A 128 10.07 -0.51 -9.02
C LYS A 128 10.81 -0.21 -7.73
N PRO A 129 10.13 -0.19 -6.57
CA PRO A 129 10.81 0.08 -5.31
C PRO A 129 11.89 -0.97 -5.05
N GLY A 130 13.01 -0.53 -4.49
CA GLY A 130 14.07 -1.42 -3.99
C GLY A 130 13.65 -2.13 -2.70
N ARG A 131 12.87 -1.43 -1.88
CA ARG A 131 12.35 -1.88 -0.59
C ARG A 131 10.92 -1.39 -0.36
N VAL A 132 10.08 -2.24 0.21
CA VAL A 132 8.72 -1.89 0.65
C VAL A 132 8.58 -2.23 2.13
N GLN A 133 7.94 -1.34 2.88
CA GLN A 133 7.55 -1.59 4.26
C GLN A 133 6.04 -1.42 4.42
N ILE A 134 5.41 -2.38 5.10
CA ILE A 134 3.99 -2.33 5.44
C ILE A 134 3.85 -2.38 6.96
N ASP A 135 3.24 -1.34 7.50
CA ASP A 135 2.88 -1.26 8.91
C ASP A 135 1.36 -1.47 9.06
N ALA A 136 0.95 -2.59 9.64
CA ALA A 136 -0.44 -2.90 9.88
C ALA A 136 -0.85 -2.46 11.28
N TYR A 137 -1.89 -1.63 11.33
CA TYR A 137 -2.43 -1.07 12.56
C TYR A 137 -3.82 -1.65 12.85
N MET A 138 -4.11 -1.82 14.12
CA MET A 138 -5.46 -2.11 14.61
C MET A 138 -5.94 -1.01 15.54
N THR A 139 -7.25 -0.95 15.70
CA THR A 139 -7.89 -0.06 16.67
C THR A 139 -7.96 -0.75 18.04
N MET A 140 -7.25 -0.23 19.04
CA MET A 140 -7.36 -0.68 20.43
C MET A 140 -8.20 0.29 21.25
N ARG A 141 -9.03 -0.26 22.15
CA ARG A 141 -9.78 0.52 23.14
C ARG A 141 -9.10 0.38 24.48
N GLU A 142 -8.63 1.50 25.01
CA GLU A 142 -8.14 1.54 26.39
C GLU A 142 -9.29 1.66 27.38
N ALA A 143 -9.03 1.28 28.63
CA ALA A 143 -10.03 1.33 29.71
C ALA A 143 -10.57 2.75 29.97
N ASP A 144 -9.83 3.79 29.56
CA ASP A 144 -10.19 5.20 29.70
C ASP A 144 -10.92 5.78 28.46
N HIS A 145 -11.55 4.92 27.66
CA HIS A 145 -12.32 5.27 26.45
C HIS A 145 -11.55 5.90 25.27
N ALA A 146 -10.26 6.18 25.43
CA ALA A 146 -9.41 6.56 24.30
C ALA A 146 -9.30 5.37 23.33
N THR A 147 -9.63 5.65 22.06
CA THR A 147 -9.44 4.70 20.97
C THR A 147 -8.15 5.07 20.26
N GLU A 148 -7.15 4.21 20.30
CA GLU A 148 -5.84 4.44 19.70
C GLU A 148 -5.58 3.46 18.55
N ARG A 149 -4.96 3.96 17.48
CA ARG A 149 -4.46 3.13 16.39
C ARG A 149 -3.05 2.70 16.74
N VAL A 150 -2.86 1.40 16.98
CA VAL A 150 -1.56 0.83 17.36
C VAL A 150 -1.04 -0.08 16.26
N CYS A 151 0.27 -0.01 15.99
CA CYS A 151 0.89 -0.92 15.03
C CYS A 151 1.06 -2.29 15.69
N ILE A 152 0.62 -3.35 15.01
CA ILE A 152 0.70 -4.74 15.52
C ILE A 152 1.60 -5.64 14.68
N LEU A 153 1.88 -5.23 13.45
CA LEU A 153 2.77 -5.94 12.53
C LEU A 153 3.47 -4.91 11.64
N SER A 154 4.79 -5.06 11.51
CA SER A 154 5.58 -4.29 10.53
C SER A 154 6.44 -5.27 9.73
N THR A 155 6.32 -5.24 8.41
CA THR A 155 7.07 -6.15 7.52
C THR A 155 7.79 -5.32 6.46
N THR A 156 9.10 -5.54 6.33
CA THR A 156 9.95 -4.82 5.38
C THR A 156 10.63 -5.82 4.47
N ALA A 157 10.39 -5.72 3.16
CA ALA A 157 10.94 -6.64 2.18
C ALA A 157 11.63 -5.90 1.04
N THR A 158 12.73 -6.48 0.55
CA THR A 158 13.33 -6.13 -0.73
C THR A 158 12.80 -7.06 -1.83
N ARG A 159 13.11 -6.72 -3.08
CA ARG A 159 12.85 -7.64 -4.21
C ARG A 159 13.63 -8.94 -4.12
N ASP A 160 14.83 -8.92 -3.53
CA ASP A 160 15.64 -10.12 -3.41
C ASP A 160 15.05 -11.08 -2.37
N ASP A 161 14.49 -10.54 -1.27
CA ASP A 161 13.73 -11.33 -0.29
C ASP A 161 12.47 -11.91 -0.94
N ALA A 162 11.72 -11.07 -1.67
CA ALA A 162 10.48 -11.45 -2.35
C ALA A 162 10.63 -12.54 -3.43
N ARG A 163 11.85 -12.76 -3.95
CA ARG A 163 12.14 -13.87 -4.88
C ARG A 163 12.29 -15.22 -4.19
N GLN A 164 12.54 -15.24 -2.89
CA GLN A 164 12.69 -16.47 -2.10
C GLN A 164 11.34 -16.99 -1.59
N VAL A 165 10.27 -16.20 -1.74
CA VAL A 165 8.92 -16.53 -1.29
C VAL A 165 8.15 -17.23 -2.39
N ASP A 166 7.46 -18.31 -2.01
CA ASP A 166 6.43 -18.92 -2.85
C ASP A 166 5.06 -18.29 -2.55
N TRP A 167 4.68 -17.32 -3.37
CA TRP A 167 3.45 -16.53 -3.19
C TRP A 167 2.16 -17.34 -3.34
N GLU A 168 2.22 -18.50 -4.01
CA GLU A 168 1.05 -19.32 -4.32
C GLU A 168 0.89 -20.47 -3.31
N GLU A 169 2.01 -21.05 -2.83
CA GLU A 169 1.97 -22.20 -1.93
C GLU A 169 2.10 -21.84 -0.45
N TRP A 170 2.79 -20.74 -0.11
CA TRP A 170 3.00 -20.40 1.29
C TRP A 170 1.81 -19.70 1.91
N THR A 171 1.61 -19.97 3.20
CA THR A 171 0.63 -19.24 3.99
C THR A 171 1.13 -17.82 4.26
N PRO A 172 0.22 -16.84 4.49
CA PRO A 172 0.63 -15.49 4.83
C PRO A 172 1.60 -15.37 6.01
N ALA A 173 1.47 -16.24 7.01
CA ALA A 173 2.38 -16.26 8.16
C ALA A 173 3.80 -16.67 7.74
N GLN A 174 3.93 -17.70 6.90
CA GLN A 174 5.23 -18.12 6.37
C GLN A 174 5.87 -17.04 5.51
N ILE A 175 5.07 -16.36 4.67
CA ILE A 175 5.53 -15.24 3.85
C ILE A 175 6.06 -14.12 4.74
N VAL A 176 5.27 -13.68 5.72
CA VAL A 176 5.66 -12.59 6.63
C VAL A 176 6.90 -12.96 7.45
N GLU A 177 6.99 -14.19 7.94
CA GLU A 177 8.17 -14.67 8.69
C GLU A 177 9.43 -14.67 7.81
N ALA A 178 9.34 -15.18 6.58
CA ALA A 178 10.44 -15.19 5.63
C ALA A 178 10.90 -13.78 5.22
N LEU A 179 9.98 -12.82 5.19
CA LEU A 179 10.24 -11.41 4.87
C LEU A 179 10.60 -10.56 6.10
N GLY A 180 10.92 -11.18 7.24
CA GLY A 180 11.38 -10.47 8.44
C GLY A 180 10.29 -9.68 9.16
N GLY A 181 9.04 -10.15 9.10
CA GLY A 181 7.90 -9.58 9.81
C GLY A 181 8.13 -9.48 11.31
N ARG A 182 7.89 -8.29 11.85
CA ARG A 182 7.99 -7.95 13.26
C ARG A 182 6.60 -7.85 13.86
N TYR A 183 6.30 -8.68 14.85
CA TYR A 183 5.04 -8.64 15.61
C TYR A 183 5.26 -9.21 17.01
N ARG A 184 4.32 -8.97 17.91
CA ARG A 184 4.30 -9.55 19.26
C ARG A 184 2.92 -10.11 19.57
N MET A 185 2.88 -11.16 20.39
CA MET A 185 1.65 -11.76 20.88
C MET A 185 1.73 -11.94 22.39
N ASP A 186 0.58 -11.90 23.05
CA ASP A 186 0.44 -12.32 24.45
C ASP A 186 0.26 -13.85 24.58
N ASP A 187 0.10 -14.33 25.81
CA ASP A 187 -0.10 -15.76 26.12
C ASP A 187 -1.39 -16.35 25.53
N LEU A 188 -2.33 -15.49 25.10
CA LEU A 188 -3.60 -15.86 24.48
C LEU A 188 -3.55 -15.76 22.95
N GLY A 189 -2.39 -15.41 22.38
CA GLY A 189 -2.21 -15.23 20.94
C GLY A 189 -2.78 -13.93 20.39
N GLN A 190 -3.11 -12.96 21.25
CA GLN A 190 -3.59 -11.65 20.84
C GLN A 190 -2.42 -10.74 20.46
N PRO A 191 -2.54 -9.93 19.39
CA PRO A 191 -1.49 -9.01 18.99
C PRO A 191 -1.22 -7.96 20.08
N LEU A 192 0.06 -7.70 20.33
CA LEU A 192 0.52 -6.61 21.17
C LEU A 192 1.09 -5.48 20.30
N PRO A 193 0.95 -4.21 20.72
CA PRO A 193 1.56 -3.09 20.03
C PRO A 193 3.07 -3.30 19.81
N ILE A 194 3.61 -2.80 18.71
CA ILE A 194 5.04 -2.75 18.45
C ILE A 194 5.49 -1.32 18.18
N GLU A 195 6.73 -1.01 18.54
CA GLU A 195 7.35 0.24 18.16
C GLU A 195 7.78 0.18 16.69
N VAL A 196 7.36 1.17 15.91
CA VAL A 196 7.81 1.35 14.53
C VAL A 196 8.80 2.50 14.46
N GLU A 197 9.74 2.42 13.52
CA GLU A 197 10.68 3.51 13.25
C GLU A 197 9.89 4.76 12.84
N ALA A 198 10.28 5.94 13.31
CA ALA A 198 9.64 7.18 12.90
C ALA A 198 9.93 7.46 11.41
N PRO A 199 8.95 7.92 10.63
CA PRO A 199 9.22 8.33 9.25
C PRO A 199 10.24 9.45 9.22
N LYS A 200 11.08 9.51 8.18
CA LYS A 200 11.91 10.69 7.96
C LYS A 200 11.02 11.91 7.71
N PRO A 201 11.37 13.10 8.23
CA PRO A 201 10.63 14.32 7.91
C PRO A 201 10.63 14.52 6.40
N SER A 202 9.44 14.74 5.83
CA SER A 202 9.35 15.10 4.40
C SER A 202 9.88 16.52 4.21
N GLU A 203 10.69 16.76 3.17
CA GLU A 203 11.22 18.10 2.85
C GLU A 203 10.11 19.15 2.62
N ASP A 204 8.87 18.70 2.39
CA ASP A 204 7.69 19.55 2.24
C ASP A 204 7.15 20.13 3.57
N GLU A 205 7.44 19.52 4.73
CA GLU A 205 6.99 20.03 6.03
C GLU A 205 7.83 21.22 6.55
N ASP A 206 9.04 21.42 6.03
CA ASP A 206 9.93 22.51 6.45
C ASP A 206 9.64 23.85 5.73
N ALA A 207 8.69 23.87 4.79
CA ALA A 207 8.34 25.04 4.00
C ALA A 207 7.23 25.93 4.61
N GLY A 208 6.68 25.59 5.79
CA GLY A 208 5.32 26.04 6.13
C GLY A 208 5.00 26.40 7.57
N THR A 209 5.92 26.98 8.36
CA THR A 209 5.50 27.77 9.54
C THR A 209 5.93 29.22 9.35
N PRO A 210 5.04 30.15 8.93
CA PRO A 210 5.35 31.56 8.99
C PRO A 210 5.54 31.95 10.46
N ALA A 211 6.71 32.53 10.76
CA ALA A 211 7.03 33.03 12.09
C ALA A 211 5.91 33.96 12.59
N PRO A 212 5.48 33.84 13.87
CA PRO A 212 4.42 34.70 14.39
C PRO A 212 4.84 36.17 14.28
N PRO A 213 3.91 37.08 13.96
CA PRO A 213 4.25 38.49 13.79
C PRO A 213 4.80 39.05 15.10
N PHE A 214 6.02 39.57 15.03
CA PHE A 214 6.63 40.34 16.12
C PHE A 214 5.69 41.50 16.48
N LYS A 215 5.07 41.41 17.66
CA LYS A 215 4.39 42.56 18.27
C LYS A 215 5.47 43.55 18.70
N ARG A 216 5.49 44.73 18.07
CA ARG A 216 6.20 45.91 18.57
C ARG A 216 5.36 46.61 19.63
#